data_AF-A0A963A3M9-F1
#
_entry.id   AF-A0A963A3M9-F1
#
_cell.length_a   1.000
_cell.length_b   1.000
_cell.length_c   1.000
_cell.angle_alpha   90.00
_cell.angle_beta   90.00
_cell.angle_gamma   90.00
#
_symmetry.space_group_name_H-M   'P 1'
#
loop_
_entity.id
_entity.type
_entity.pdbx_description
1 polymer ?
#
loop_
_entity_poly.entity_id
_entity_poly.type
_entity_poly.pdbx_seq_one_letter_code
_entity_poly.pdbx_strand_id
1 'polypeptide(L)'
;MGLAVGLFVIDPAIAASSGKSIDWFTMTMTLLGGLAIFLYGMELMTDSLKAVAGDRMKMILEKMTGNRIAGAITGAGVTAVIQSSSVTTVIVVGFVTAGLMNLAQAIGVIMGANIGTTITAQIVAFKVTKYALLMVAVGFAMMMISKRESIKHYGTMLMGLGLVFFGMDVMSGAMKPLRTYQPFLDLMTTMESPLVGILIAAAFTGLIQSSSATTGIVIVMATEGLVSLPAGIALAFGANIGTCVTAILASIGKPRIAVQAAMAHLLFNVFG
;
A
#
# COMPACT_ATOMS: atom_id res chain seq x y z
N MET A 1 -33.53 22.82 -21.09
CA MET A 1 -32.86 23.59 -20.01
C MET A 1 -33.74 23.53 -18.78
N GLY A 2 -33.29 22.91 -17.70
CA GLY A 2 -34.01 22.87 -16.42
C GLY A 2 -34.14 21.48 -15.80
N LEU A 3 -33.01 20.85 -15.48
CA LEU A 3 -32.94 19.65 -14.65
C LEU A 3 -31.64 19.73 -13.85
N ALA A 4 -31.67 20.44 -12.72
CA ALA A 4 -30.55 20.50 -11.80
C ALA A 4 -31.01 20.92 -10.40
N VAL A 5 -30.49 20.18 -9.41
CA VAL A 5 -30.36 20.54 -7.99
C VAL A 5 -31.62 20.38 -7.14
N GLY A 6 -31.91 19.13 -6.79
CA GLY A 6 -32.83 18.77 -5.71
C GLY A 6 -32.36 17.50 -4.99
N LEU A 7 -31.11 17.48 -4.52
CA LEU A 7 -30.60 16.42 -3.63
C LEU A 7 -29.59 17.04 -2.65
N PHE A 8 -29.72 16.67 -1.37
CA PHE A 8 -28.91 17.09 -0.22
C PHE A 8 -29.27 18.42 0.46
N VAL A 9 -30.46 18.45 1.07
CA VAL A 9 -30.61 19.09 2.39
C VAL A 9 -31.03 17.98 3.34
N ILE A 10 -30.07 17.45 4.10
CA ILE A 10 -30.36 16.56 5.23
C ILE A 10 -30.92 17.46 6.32
N ASP A 11 -32.20 17.24 6.66
CA ASP A 11 -32.92 17.98 7.68
C ASP A 11 -32.24 17.78 9.07
N PRO A 12 -31.78 18.83 9.76
CA PRO A 12 -31.10 18.71 11.05
C PRO A 12 -31.98 18.12 12.16
N ALA A 13 -33.30 18.02 11.95
CA ALA A 13 -34.26 17.55 12.94
C ALA A 13 -34.38 16.02 13.02
N ILE A 14 -33.85 15.25 12.06
CA ILE A 14 -33.84 13.77 12.09
C ILE A 14 -32.60 13.22 12.84
N ALA A 15 -31.62 14.07 13.14
CA ALA A 15 -30.41 13.68 13.88
C ALA A 15 -30.61 13.57 15.41
N ALA A 16 -31.81 13.86 15.92
CA ALA A 16 -32.09 13.96 17.35
C ALA A 16 -33.22 13.03 17.83
N SER A 17 -33.19 11.74 17.46
CA SER A 17 -33.81 10.70 18.28
C SER A 17 -33.39 9.27 17.89
N SER A 18 -33.23 8.42 18.91
CA SER A 18 -32.93 6.98 18.90
C SER A 18 -31.43 6.61 18.94
N GLY A 19 -31.11 5.61 19.77
CA GLY A 19 -29.78 5.32 20.30
C GLY A 19 -28.68 5.11 19.26
N LYS A 20 -27.40 5.20 19.71
CA LYS A 20 -26.15 5.05 18.95
C LYS A 20 -26.21 3.92 17.91
N SER A 21 -26.84 4.20 16.77
CA SER A 21 -26.87 3.35 15.60
C SER A 21 -25.73 3.86 14.74
N ILE A 22 -24.82 2.96 14.39
CA ILE A 22 -23.74 3.29 13.46
C ILE A 22 -24.41 3.64 12.14
N ASP A 23 -24.17 4.86 11.65
CA ASP A 23 -24.51 5.21 10.28
C ASP A 23 -23.52 4.51 9.34
N TRP A 24 -23.87 3.27 8.99
CA TRP A 24 -23.07 2.41 8.13
C TRP A 24 -22.82 3.04 6.76
N PHE A 25 -23.78 3.80 6.23
CA PHE A 25 -23.63 4.43 4.93
C PHE A 25 -22.54 5.51 4.97
N THR A 26 -22.63 6.45 5.91
CA THR A 26 -21.63 7.51 6.06
C THR A 26 -20.26 6.94 6.42
N MET A 27 -20.21 5.90 7.27
CA MET A 27 -18.96 5.24 7.63
C MET A 27 -18.29 4.58 6.42
N THR A 28 -19.01 3.75 5.65
CA THR A 28 -18.46 3.08 4.47
C THR A 28 -18.06 4.09 3.39
N MET A 29 -18.87 5.12 3.15
CA MET A 29 -18.54 6.18 2.20
C MET A 29 -17.25 6.90 2.59
N THR A 30 -17.12 7.32 3.86
CA THR A 30 -15.95 8.03 4.37
C THR A 30 -14.71 7.14 4.37
N LEU A 31 -14.86 5.86 4.73
CA LEU A 31 -13.77 4.89 4.70
C LEU A 31 -13.25 4.64 3.28
N LEU A 32 -14.14 4.39 2.32
CA LEU A 32 -13.78 4.17 0.92
C LEU A 32 -13.21 5.44 0.28
N GLY A 33 -13.76 6.62 0.60
CA GLY A 33 -13.24 7.91 0.16
C GLY A 33 -11.84 8.18 0.70
N GLY A 34 -11.61 7.94 2.00
CA GLY A 34 -10.30 8.05 2.64
C GLY A 34 -9.29 7.06 2.04
N LEU A 35 -9.72 5.82 1.77
CA LEU A 35 -8.90 4.82 1.09
C LEU A 35 -8.53 5.26 -0.34
N ALA A 36 -9.49 5.79 -1.11
CA ALA A 36 -9.22 6.28 -2.46
C ALA A 36 -8.20 7.43 -2.46
N ILE A 37 -8.34 8.39 -1.53
CA ILE A 37 -7.38 9.48 -1.35
C ILE A 37 -5.99 8.93 -0.96
N PHE A 38 -5.95 7.97 -0.05
CA PHE A 38 -4.71 7.30 0.37
C PHE A 38 -4.01 6.63 -0.81
N LEU A 39 -4.75 5.83 -1.60
CA LEU A 39 -4.22 5.12 -2.77
C LEU A 39 -3.73 6.09 -3.84
N TYR A 40 -4.50 7.14 -4.13
CA TYR A 40 -4.12 8.16 -5.09
C TYR A 40 -2.88 8.94 -4.62
N GLY A 41 -2.77 9.26 -3.33
CA GLY A 41 -1.57 9.86 -2.76
C GLY A 41 -0.34 8.97 -2.91
N MET A 42 -0.49 7.66 -2.68
CA MET A 42 0.56 6.66 -2.91
C MET A 42 0.97 6.59 -4.37
N GLU A 43 0.01 6.64 -5.30
CA GLU A 43 0.25 6.63 -6.75
C GLU A 43 1.03 7.88 -7.20
N LEU A 44 0.60 9.07 -6.80
CA LEU A 44 1.30 10.33 -7.09
C LEU A 44 2.74 10.32 -6.55
N MET A 45 2.93 9.84 -5.32
CA MET A 45 4.25 9.72 -4.71
C MET A 45 5.12 8.74 -5.52
N THR A 46 4.55 7.59 -5.90
CA THR A 46 5.23 6.54 -6.65
C THR A 46 5.65 7.04 -8.04
N ASP A 47 4.77 7.69 -8.78
CA ASP A 47 5.05 8.17 -10.12
C ASP A 47 6.03 9.35 -10.11
N SER A 48 5.96 10.20 -9.09
CA SER A 48 6.95 11.26 -8.88
C SER A 48 8.32 10.68 -8.53
N LEU A 49 8.38 9.68 -7.64
CA LEU A 49 9.63 8.97 -7.32
C LEU A 49 10.22 8.30 -8.56
N LYS A 50 9.40 7.64 -9.39
CA LYS A 50 9.83 7.08 -10.67
C LYS A 50 10.34 8.15 -11.63
N ALA A 51 9.67 9.29 -11.74
CA ALA A 51 10.08 10.38 -12.62
C ALA A 51 11.41 11.03 -12.18
N VAL A 52 11.62 11.19 -10.86
CA VAL A 52 12.90 11.66 -10.31
C VAL A 52 14.00 10.60 -10.43
N ALA A 53 13.66 9.32 -10.28
CA ALA A 53 14.63 8.22 -10.37
C ALA A 53 15.02 7.87 -11.82
N GLY A 54 14.11 7.98 -12.78
CA GLY A 54 14.33 7.95 -14.23
C GLY A 54 15.36 6.94 -14.75
N ASP A 55 16.19 7.37 -15.71
CA ASP A 55 17.25 6.59 -16.37
C ASP A 55 18.28 5.95 -15.42
N ARG A 56 18.38 6.44 -14.17
CA ARG A 56 19.24 5.84 -13.15
C ARG A 56 18.77 4.47 -12.74
N MET A 57 17.45 4.20 -12.76
CA MET A 57 16.93 2.86 -12.45
C MET A 57 17.34 1.83 -13.50
N LYS A 58 17.34 2.22 -14.79
CA LYS A 58 17.79 1.36 -15.89
C LYS A 58 19.29 1.04 -15.76
N MET A 59 20.11 2.06 -15.46
CA MET A 59 21.54 1.87 -15.18
C MET A 59 21.84 1.05 -13.92
N ILE A 60 21.05 1.21 -12.85
CA ILE A 60 21.19 0.42 -11.60
C ILE A 60 20.85 -1.05 -11.86
N LEU A 61 19.80 -1.33 -12.65
CA LEU A 61 19.44 -2.68 -13.06
C LEU A 61 20.51 -3.30 -13.97
N GLU A 62 21.11 -2.52 -14.89
CA GLU A 62 22.17 -2.98 -15.80
C GLU A 62 23.51 -3.25 -15.09
N LYS A 63 23.88 -2.46 -14.08
CA LYS A 63 25.20 -2.54 -13.42
C LYS A 63 25.29 -3.48 -12.22
N MET A 64 24.18 -3.98 -11.68
CA MET A 64 24.19 -4.60 -10.34
C MET A 64 23.77 -6.08 -10.26
N THR A 65 23.72 -6.79 -11.38
CA THR A 65 23.39 -8.23 -11.40
C THR A 65 24.58 -9.16 -11.13
N GLY A 66 25.73 -8.65 -10.68
CA GLY A 66 26.96 -9.46 -10.54
C GLY A 66 26.91 -10.58 -9.48
N ASN A 67 26.13 -10.42 -8.40
CA ASN A 67 25.99 -11.45 -7.35
C ASN A 67 24.67 -11.34 -6.56
N ARG A 68 24.35 -12.34 -5.73
CA ARG A 68 23.09 -12.44 -4.95
C ARG A 68 22.83 -11.26 -4.00
N ILE A 69 23.88 -10.68 -3.40
CA ILE A 69 23.76 -9.57 -2.44
C ILE A 69 23.47 -8.27 -3.18
N ALA A 70 24.19 -8.04 -4.29
CA ALA A 70 23.91 -6.92 -5.18
C ALA A 70 22.47 -6.99 -5.71
N GLY A 71 22.00 -8.19 -6.08
CA GLY A 71 20.60 -8.43 -6.43
C GLY A 71 19.63 -7.99 -5.34
N ALA A 72 19.85 -8.38 -4.08
CA ALA A 72 19.00 -7.97 -2.96
C ALA A 72 19.01 -6.45 -2.72
N ILE A 73 20.16 -5.79 -2.78
CA ILE A 73 20.24 -4.33 -2.64
C ILE A 73 19.50 -3.64 -3.79
N THR A 74 19.66 -4.13 -5.02
CA THR A 74 18.96 -3.62 -6.20
C THR A 74 17.46 -3.80 -6.06
N GLY A 75 16.99 -4.99 -5.68
CA GLY A 75 15.58 -5.24 -5.42
C GLY A 75 15.01 -4.31 -4.36
N ALA A 76 15.72 -4.13 -3.25
CA ALA A 76 15.30 -3.23 -2.18
C ALA A 76 15.22 -1.78 -2.65
N GLY A 77 16.23 -1.29 -3.38
CA GLY A 77 16.23 0.07 -3.91
C GLY A 77 15.16 0.31 -4.96
N VAL A 78 15.00 -0.62 -5.92
CA VAL A 78 13.99 -0.53 -6.98
C VAL A 78 12.59 -0.57 -6.38
N THR A 79 12.32 -1.50 -5.46
CA THR A 79 10.99 -1.56 -4.82
C THR A 79 10.76 -0.41 -3.86
N ALA A 80 11.77 0.11 -3.15
CA ALA A 80 11.61 1.31 -2.34
C ALA A 80 11.18 2.54 -3.16
N VAL A 81 11.69 2.66 -4.39
CA VAL A 81 11.36 3.75 -5.29
C VAL A 81 10.02 3.53 -5.98
N ILE A 82 9.78 2.31 -6.49
CA ILE A 82 8.53 1.93 -7.18
C ILE A 82 7.37 1.71 -6.20
N GLN A 83 7.67 1.48 -4.92
CA GLN A 83 6.73 1.14 -3.83
C GLN A 83 5.85 -0.08 -4.10
N SER A 84 6.25 -0.94 -5.05
CA SER A 84 5.53 -2.15 -5.42
C SER A 84 6.49 -3.30 -5.68
N SER A 85 6.57 -4.24 -4.74
CA SER A 85 7.31 -5.51 -4.91
C SER A 85 6.67 -6.41 -5.96
N SER A 86 5.34 -6.35 -6.15
CA SER A 86 4.65 -7.08 -7.21
C SER A 86 5.17 -6.67 -8.59
N VAL A 87 5.25 -5.36 -8.87
CA VAL A 87 5.77 -4.85 -10.15
C VAL A 87 7.23 -5.27 -10.34
N THR A 88 8.07 -5.12 -9.30
CA THR A 88 9.47 -5.55 -9.35
C THR A 88 9.59 -7.05 -9.65
N THR A 89 8.77 -7.88 -9.00
CA THR A 89 8.79 -9.34 -9.18
C THR A 89 8.31 -9.76 -10.57
N VAL A 90 7.26 -9.14 -11.10
CA VAL A 90 6.77 -9.39 -12.46
C VAL A 90 7.85 -9.07 -13.51
N ILE A 91 8.58 -7.96 -13.34
CA ILE A 91 9.72 -7.61 -14.22
C ILE A 91 10.82 -8.67 -14.13
N VAL A 92 11.19 -9.08 -12.92
CA VAL A 92 12.23 -10.11 -12.70
C VAL A 92 11.83 -11.45 -13.34
N VAL A 93 10.57 -11.88 -13.17
CA VAL A 93 10.03 -13.09 -13.84
C VAL A 93 10.11 -12.95 -15.37
N GLY A 94 9.83 -11.76 -15.90
CA GLY A 94 10.01 -11.43 -17.32
C GLY A 94 11.46 -11.59 -17.79
N PHE A 95 12.43 -11.05 -17.04
CA PHE A 95 13.86 -11.13 -17.37
C PHE A 95 14.43 -12.54 -17.30
N VAL A 96 14.00 -13.32 -16.31
CA VAL A 96 14.35 -14.75 -16.21
C VAL A 96 13.79 -15.52 -17.40
N THR A 97 12.56 -15.22 -17.82
CA THR A 97 11.93 -15.85 -18.99
C THR A 97 12.67 -15.50 -20.29
N ALA A 98 13.15 -14.26 -20.41
CA ALA A 98 13.92 -13.78 -21.55
C ALA A 98 15.39 -14.24 -21.55
N GLY A 99 15.83 -14.99 -20.54
CA GLY A 99 17.23 -15.43 -20.40
C GLY A 99 18.21 -14.32 -20.01
N LEU A 100 17.71 -13.14 -19.63
CA LEU A 100 18.52 -11.97 -19.24
C LEU A 100 19.03 -12.06 -17.79
N MET A 101 18.41 -12.91 -16.97
CA MET A 101 18.81 -13.18 -15.59
C MET A 101 18.72 -14.66 -15.28
N ASN A 102 19.64 -15.16 -14.46
CA ASN A 102 19.53 -16.50 -13.89
C ASN A 102 18.66 -16.51 -12.62
N LEU A 103 18.24 -17.70 -12.19
CA LEU A 103 17.35 -17.88 -11.03
C LEU A 103 17.96 -17.34 -9.72
N ALA A 104 19.27 -17.50 -9.51
CA ALA A 104 19.91 -17.05 -8.27
C ALA A 104 19.92 -15.52 -8.14
N GLN A 105 20.17 -14.82 -9.25
CA GLN A 105 20.06 -13.35 -9.31
C GLN A 105 18.60 -12.91 -9.09
N ALA A 106 17.64 -13.60 -9.72
CA ALA A 106 16.23 -13.30 -9.60
C ALA A 106 15.73 -13.45 -8.16
N ILE A 107 16.09 -14.54 -7.48
CA ILE A 107 15.78 -14.75 -6.06
C ILE A 107 16.35 -13.59 -5.24
N GLY A 108 17.63 -13.23 -5.44
CA GLY A 108 18.24 -12.09 -4.76
C GLY A 108 17.41 -10.81 -4.88
N VAL A 109 17.03 -10.43 -6.11
CA VAL A 109 16.19 -9.24 -6.36
C VAL A 109 14.81 -9.35 -5.70
N ILE A 110 14.17 -10.52 -5.75
CA ILE A 110 12.85 -10.74 -5.12
C ILE A 110 12.94 -10.59 -3.58
N MET A 111 13.97 -11.15 -2.94
CA MET A 111 14.18 -10.97 -1.48
C MET A 111 14.39 -9.49 -1.16
N GLY A 112 15.20 -8.81 -1.97
CA GLY A 112 15.40 -7.37 -1.90
C GLY A 112 14.10 -6.58 -1.99
N ALA A 113 13.25 -6.91 -2.97
CA ALA A 113 11.99 -6.23 -3.22
C ALA A 113 11.07 -6.26 -1.98
N ASN A 114 11.03 -7.40 -1.28
CA ASN A 114 10.27 -7.50 -0.04
C ASN A 114 10.84 -6.59 1.07
N ILE A 115 12.16 -6.49 1.19
CA ILE A 115 12.81 -5.52 2.09
C ILE A 115 12.46 -4.08 1.69
N GLY A 116 12.50 -3.76 0.40
CA GLY A 116 12.16 -2.42 -0.11
C GLY A 116 10.72 -2.01 0.23
N THR A 117 9.79 -2.96 0.23
CA THR A 117 8.36 -2.73 0.58
C THR A 117 8.18 -2.19 1.99
N THR A 118 9.14 -2.45 2.91
CA THR A 118 9.07 -1.94 4.29
C THR A 118 9.12 -0.41 4.35
N ILE A 119 9.69 0.27 3.34
CA ILE A 119 9.74 1.74 3.30
C ILE A 119 8.33 2.34 3.26
N THR A 120 7.36 1.71 2.58
CA THR A 120 5.96 2.14 2.64
C THR A 120 5.42 2.15 4.07
N ALA A 121 5.59 1.05 4.79
CA ALA A 121 5.10 0.95 6.17
C ALA A 121 5.80 1.97 7.09
N GLN A 122 7.10 2.22 6.88
CA GLN A 122 7.84 3.24 7.64
C GLN A 122 7.31 4.65 7.36
N ILE A 123 7.13 5.01 6.08
CA ILE A 123 6.57 6.31 5.67
C ILE A 123 5.22 6.54 6.36
N VAL A 124 4.37 5.52 6.36
CA VAL A 124 3.03 5.56 6.95
C VAL A 124 3.06 5.59 8.49
N ALA A 125 4.03 4.92 9.12
CA ALA A 125 4.18 4.86 10.57
C ALA A 125 4.65 6.17 11.20
N PHE A 126 5.29 7.07 10.43
CA PHE A 126 5.54 8.42 10.91
C PHE A 126 4.20 9.14 11.10
N LYS A 127 3.84 9.44 12.35
CA LYS A 127 2.59 10.11 12.74
C LYS A 127 2.57 11.60 12.33
N VAL A 128 2.69 11.87 11.03
CA VAL A 128 2.74 13.23 10.45
C VAL A 128 1.36 13.71 9.98
N THR A 129 0.29 13.02 10.38
CA THR A 129 -1.10 13.34 10.00
C THR A 129 -1.49 14.81 10.28
N LYS A 130 -0.97 15.42 11.35
CA LYS A 130 -1.21 16.84 11.67
C LYS A 130 -0.68 17.82 10.61
N TYR A 131 0.36 17.45 9.86
CA TYR A 131 0.94 18.28 8.81
C TYR A 131 0.52 17.85 7.41
N ALA A 132 -0.39 16.88 7.29
CA ALA A 132 -0.86 16.34 6.00
C ALA A 132 -1.33 17.44 5.04
N LEU A 133 -2.26 18.30 5.49
CA LEU A 133 -2.78 19.40 4.67
C LEU A 133 -1.73 20.46 4.34
N LEU A 134 -0.77 20.71 5.24
CA LEU A 134 0.34 21.62 4.97
C LEU A 134 1.24 21.06 3.85
N MET A 135 1.54 19.76 3.90
CA MET A 135 2.30 19.08 2.86
C MET A 135 1.57 19.07 1.52
N VAL A 136 0.25 18.87 1.51
CA VAL A 136 -0.58 19.02 0.30
C VAL A 136 -0.47 20.45 -0.24
N ALA A 137 -0.65 21.47 0.60
CA ALA A 137 -0.61 22.87 0.17
C ALA A 137 0.76 23.27 -0.39
N VAL A 138 1.85 22.94 0.32
CA VAL A 138 3.22 23.23 -0.11
C VAL A 138 3.57 22.44 -1.37
N GLY A 139 3.24 21.15 -1.41
CA GLY A 139 3.50 20.29 -2.57
C GLY A 139 2.77 20.76 -3.82
N PHE A 140 1.49 21.12 -3.68
CA PHE A 140 0.68 21.70 -4.75
C PHE A 140 1.22 23.05 -5.22
N ALA A 141 1.63 23.93 -4.29
CA ALA A 141 2.23 25.22 -4.63
C ALA A 141 3.56 25.04 -5.38
N MET A 142 4.43 24.13 -4.94
CA MET A 142 5.68 23.79 -5.63
C MET A 142 5.42 23.27 -7.05
N MET A 143 4.41 22.41 -7.21
CA MET A 143 4.00 21.85 -8.49
C MET A 143 3.46 22.91 -9.46
N MET A 144 2.61 23.82 -8.98
CA MET A 144 1.96 24.85 -9.81
C MET A 144 2.88 26.03 -10.15
N ILE A 145 3.68 26.49 -9.19
CA ILE A 145 4.46 27.73 -9.32
C ILE A 145 5.79 27.49 -10.02
N SER A 146 6.39 26.31 -9.82
CA SER A 146 7.72 26.04 -10.35
C SER A 146 7.71 25.78 -11.86
N LYS A 147 8.65 26.42 -12.57
CA LYS A 147 8.90 26.16 -13.99
C LYS A 147 9.84 24.97 -14.23
N ARG A 148 10.56 24.51 -13.19
CA ARG A 148 11.50 23.40 -13.29
C ARG A 148 10.79 22.07 -13.04
N GLU A 149 10.79 21.17 -14.02
CA GLU A 149 10.16 19.85 -13.94
C GLU A 149 10.61 19.04 -12.72
N SER A 150 11.90 19.07 -12.37
CA SER A 150 12.40 18.37 -11.18
C SER A 150 11.72 18.83 -9.88
N ILE A 151 11.53 20.14 -9.71
CA ILE A 151 10.85 20.70 -8.53
C ILE A 151 9.36 20.35 -8.56
N LYS A 152 8.73 20.30 -9.74
CA LYS A 152 7.34 19.85 -9.86
C LYS A 152 7.17 18.42 -9.39
N HIS A 153 8.09 17.52 -9.75
CA HIS A 153 8.06 16.14 -9.26
C HIS A 153 8.26 16.05 -7.74
N TYR A 154 9.20 16.82 -7.16
CA TYR A 154 9.32 16.88 -5.70
C TYR A 154 8.07 17.46 -5.02
N GLY A 155 7.43 18.46 -5.62
CA GLY A 155 6.17 19.02 -5.14
C GLY A 155 5.02 18.01 -5.20
N THR A 156 4.93 17.27 -6.31
CA THR A 156 3.92 16.20 -6.51
C THR A 156 4.15 15.04 -5.54
N MET A 157 5.41 14.68 -5.28
CA MET A 157 5.77 13.68 -4.26
C MET A 157 5.34 14.13 -2.86
N LEU A 158 5.64 15.37 -2.48
CA LEU A 158 5.25 15.93 -1.18
C LEU A 158 3.72 16.03 -1.03
N MET A 159 3.03 16.43 -2.09
CA MET A 159 1.57 16.46 -2.15
C MET A 159 0.98 15.06 -2.00
N GLY A 160 1.51 14.07 -2.73
CA GLY A 160 1.11 12.67 -2.63
C GLY A 160 1.26 12.15 -1.21
N LEU A 161 2.40 12.38 -0.57
CA LEU A 161 2.63 12.04 0.83
C LEU A 161 1.63 12.72 1.79
N GLY A 162 1.28 13.99 1.52
CA GLY A 162 0.24 14.70 2.27
C GLY A 162 -1.14 14.06 2.12
N LEU A 163 -1.51 13.64 0.90
CA LEU A 163 -2.76 12.94 0.62
C LEU A 163 -2.80 11.56 1.28
N VAL A 164 -1.69 10.83 1.33
CA VAL A 164 -1.57 9.56 2.08
C VAL A 164 -1.96 9.77 3.54
N PHE A 165 -1.34 10.74 4.21
CA PHE A 165 -1.63 11.03 5.60
C PHE A 165 -3.05 11.56 5.82
N PHE A 166 -3.56 12.41 4.92
CA PHE A 166 -4.93 12.92 5.00
C PHE A 166 -5.97 11.81 4.81
N GLY A 167 -5.78 10.92 3.84
CA GLY A 167 -6.65 9.76 3.62
C GLY A 167 -6.70 8.85 4.86
N MET A 168 -5.58 8.66 5.55
CA MET A 168 -5.56 7.93 6.82
C MET A 168 -6.31 8.62 7.95
N ASP A 169 -6.23 9.95 8.06
CA ASP A 169 -6.98 10.71 9.06
C ASP A 169 -8.50 10.59 8.81
N VAL A 170 -8.92 10.65 7.55
CA VAL A 170 -10.31 10.42 7.13
C VAL A 170 -10.76 9.00 7.48
N MET A 171 -9.96 7.98 7.17
CA MET A 171 -10.25 6.58 7.52
C MET A 171 -10.32 6.37 9.05
N SER A 172 -9.37 6.94 9.80
CA SER A 172 -9.34 6.92 11.28
C SER A 172 -10.61 7.52 11.86
N GLY A 173 -11.03 8.70 11.36
CA GLY A 173 -12.27 9.35 11.75
C GLY A 173 -13.50 8.47 11.53
N ALA A 174 -13.58 7.81 10.37
CA ALA A 174 -14.68 6.91 10.03
C ALA A 174 -14.74 5.68 10.96
N MET A 175 -13.60 5.17 11.41
CA MET A 175 -13.52 3.97 12.25
C MET A 175 -13.76 4.22 13.74
N LYS A 176 -13.75 5.47 14.22
CA LYS A 176 -13.95 5.80 15.64
C LYS A 176 -15.19 5.18 16.30
N PRO A 177 -16.37 5.14 15.67
CA PRO A 177 -17.57 4.54 16.27
C PRO A 177 -17.41 3.05 16.61
N LEU A 178 -16.60 2.32 15.83
CA LEU A 178 -16.36 0.88 16.00
C LEU A 178 -15.71 0.53 17.34
N ARG A 179 -15.00 1.47 17.97
CA ARG A 179 -14.38 1.29 19.30
C ARG A 179 -15.38 0.95 20.40
N THR A 180 -16.65 1.31 20.21
CA THR A 180 -17.70 1.12 21.21
C THR A 180 -18.77 0.13 20.75
N TYR A 181 -18.56 -0.52 19.60
CA TYR A 181 -19.52 -1.43 19.00
C TYR A 181 -19.17 -2.88 19.32
N GLN A 182 -19.90 -3.44 20.29
CA GLN A 182 -19.60 -4.77 20.86
C GLN A 182 -19.44 -5.88 19.82
N PRO A 183 -20.32 -6.02 18.79
CA PRO A 183 -20.14 -7.07 17.77
C PRO A 183 -18.84 -6.96 16.98
N PHE A 184 -18.31 -5.75 16.79
CA PHE A 184 -17.02 -5.56 16.15
C PHE A 184 -15.86 -5.89 17.08
N LEU A 185 -15.96 -5.55 18.36
CA LEU A 185 -14.95 -5.91 19.36
C LEU A 185 -14.85 -7.44 19.53
N ASP A 186 -15.98 -8.13 19.54
CA ASP A 186 -16.04 -9.60 19.62
C ASP A 186 -15.51 -10.27 18.33
N LEU A 187 -15.65 -9.61 17.18
CA LEU A 187 -15.01 -10.06 15.94
C LEU A 187 -13.48 -9.87 16.02
N MET A 188 -13.01 -8.75 16.57
CA MET A 188 -11.58 -8.47 16.72
C MET A 188 -10.89 -9.40 17.72
N THR A 189 -11.57 -9.87 18.76
CA THR A 189 -11.02 -10.92 19.65
C THR A 189 -10.84 -12.25 18.91
N THR A 190 -11.72 -12.57 17.95
CA THR A 190 -11.53 -13.74 17.07
C THR A 190 -10.32 -13.56 16.14
N MET A 191 -10.03 -12.32 15.72
CA MET A 191 -8.85 -11.97 14.92
C MET A 191 -7.53 -12.04 15.70
N GLU A 192 -7.56 -12.19 17.03
CA GLU A 192 -6.33 -12.38 17.82
C GLU A 192 -5.64 -13.72 17.51
N SER A 193 -6.36 -14.69 16.95
CA SER A 193 -5.74 -15.89 16.38
C SER A 193 -4.83 -15.49 15.22
N PRO A 194 -3.50 -15.64 15.33
CA PRO A 194 -2.57 -15.15 14.31
C PRO A 194 -2.83 -15.77 12.93
N LEU A 195 -3.26 -17.04 12.90
CA LEU A 195 -3.54 -17.74 11.65
C LEU A 195 -4.74 -17.14 10.90
N VAL A 196 -5.78 -16.73 11.64
CA VAL A 196 -6.99 -16.12 11.06
C VAL A 196 -6.67 -14.75 10.49
N GLY A 197 -5.92 -13.93 11.24
CA GLY A 197 -5.42 -12.64 10.77
C GLY A 197 -4.59 -12.76 9.49
N ILE A 198 -3.65 -13.71 9.46
CA ILE A 198 -2.82 -13.98 8.27
C ILE A 198 -3.69 -14.33 7.06
N LEU A 199 -4.65 -15.26 7.19
CA LEU A 199 -5.47 -15.70 6.07
C LEU A 199 -6.38 -14.60 5.52
N ILE A 200 -6.99 -13.80 6.40
CA ILE A 200 -7.88 -12.71 5.98
C ILE A 200 -7.11 -11.61 5.27
N ALA A 201 -5.98 -11.19 5.83
CA ALA A 201 -5.15 -10.19 5.17
C ALA A 201 -4.54 -10.72 3.85
N ALA A 202 -4.15 -11.99 3.79
CA ALA A 202 -3.67 -12.61 2.55
C ALA A 202 -4.75 -12.64 1.46
N ALA A 203 -5.97 -13.01 1.80
CA ALA A 203 -7.10 -13.00 0.86
C ALA A 203 -7.42 -11.57 0.40
N PHE A 204 -7.52 -10.62 1.33
CA PHE A 204 -7.81 -9.23 1.02
C PHE A 204 -6.72 -8.60 0.15
N THR A 205 -5.45 -8.78 0.50
CA THR A 205 -4.34 -8.31 -0.31
C THR A 205 -4.26 -9.01 -1.66
N GLY A 206 -4.51 -10.31 -1.74
CA GLY A 206 -4.52 -11.02 -3.03
C GLY A 206 -5.64 -10.57 -3.96
N LEU A 207 -6.80 -10.18 -3.42
CA LEU A 207 -7.92 -9.65 -4.20
C LEU A 207 -7.68 -8.21 -4.67
N ILE A 208 -7.22 -7.34 -3.77
CA ILE A 208 -6.95 -5.92 -4.09
C ILE A 208 -5.61 -5.75 -4.81
N GLN A 209 -4.72 -6.75 -4.71
CA GLN A 209 -3.37 -6.76 -5.25
C GLN A 209 -2.48 -5.62 -4.73
N SER A 210 -2.76 -5.13 -3.52
CA SER A 210 -2.01 -4.06 -2.86
C SER A 210 -1.79 -4.33 -1.37
N SER A 211 -0.57 -4.74 -1.01
CA SER A 211 -0.16 -4.90 0.39
C SER A 211 -0.05 -3.55 1.09
N SER A 212 0.39 -2.50 0.40
CA SER A 212 0.42 -1.13 0.93
C SER A 212 -0.96 -0.63 1.37
N ALA A 213 -2.01 -0.94 0.60
CA ALA A 213 -3.39 -0.63 0.97
C ALA A 213 -3.82 -1.36 2.25
N THR A 214 -3.53 -2.67 2.29
CA THR A 214 -3.89 -3.55 3.41
C THR A 214 -3.17 -3.10 4.69
N THR A 215 -1.85 -2.92 4.61
CA THR A 215 -1.02 -2.42 5.72
C THR A 215 -1.46 -1.03 6.17
N GLY A 216 -1.84 -0.13 5.25
CA GLY A 216 -2.39 1.18 5.60
C GLY A 216 -3.65 1.09 6.45
N ILE A 217 -4.61 0.24 6.07
CA ILE A 217 -5.83 -0.01 6.86
C ILE A 217 -5.48 -0.60 8.23
N VAL A 218 -4.58 -1.58 8.29
CA VAL A 218 -4.11 -2.18 9.56
C VAL A 218 -3.48 -1.13 10.47
N ILE A 219 -2.65 -0.23 9.92
CA ILE A 219 -2.04 0.87 10.70
C ILE A 219 -3.11 1.83 11.22
N VAL A 220 -4.13 2.16 10.42
CA VAL A 220 -5.25 3.01 10.88
C VAL A 220 -6.02 2.31 12.01
N MET A 221 -6.36 1.04 11.85
CA MET A 221 -7.05 0.26 12.89
C MET A 221 -6.22 0.15 14.17
N ALA A 222 -4.92 -0.06 14.07
CA ALA A 222 -4.00 -0.11 15.20
C ALA A 222 -3.83 1.26 15.87
N THR A 223 -3.77 2.34 15.09
CA THR A 223 -3.76 3.73 15.60
C THR A 223 -5.05 4.03 16.34
N GLU A 224 -6.17 3.50 15.85
CA GLU A 224 -7.44 3.58 16.56
C GLU A 224 -7.57 2.56 17.70
N GLY A 225 -6.57 1.74 18.01
CA GLY A 225 -6.64 0.76 19.10
C GLY A 225 -7.67 -0.36 18.87
N LEU A 226 -8.14 -0.54 17.63
CA LEU A 226 -9.04 -1.62 17.24
C LEU A 226 -8.30 -2.94 17.02
N VAL A 227 -6.99 -2.88 16.78
CA VAL A 227 -6.13 -4.02 16.51
C VAL A 227 -4.93 -3.98 17.46
N SER A 228 -4.70 -5.08 18.17
CA SER A 228 -3.53 -5.24 19.06
C SER A 228 -2.24 -5.40 18.23
N LEU A 229 -1.08 -5.12 18.82
CA LEU A 229 0.20 -5.28 18.12
C LEU A 229 0.41 -6.70 17.56
N PRO A 230 0.13 -7.80 18.31
CA PRO A 230 0.23 -9.16 17.76
C PRO A 230 -0.70 -9.39 16.56
N ALA A 231 -1.95 -8.94 16.63
CA ALA A 231 -2.89 -9.05 15.52
C ALA A 231 -2.45 -8.21 14.31
N GLY A 232 -1.93 -7.00 14.54
CA GLY A 232 -1.38 -6.15 13.49
C GLY A 232 -0.17 -6.78 12.78
N ILE A 233 0.72 -7.44 13.54
CA ILE A 233 1.84 -8.21 12.97
C ILE A 233 1.31 -9.36 12.11
N ALA A 234 0.33 -10.13 12.62
CA ALA A 234 -0.27 -11.24 11.87
C ALA A 234 -0.93 -10.77 10.56
N LEU A 235 -1.67 -9.66 10.59
CA LEU A 235 -2.27 -9.07 9.40
C LEU A 235 -1.20 -8.58 8.41
N ALA A 236 -0.10 -7.98 8.89
CA ALA A 236 1.01 -7.56 8.03
C ALA A 236 1.69 -8.76 7.33
N PHE A 237 1.89 -9.87 8.04
CA PHE A 237 2.37 -11.13 7.44
C PHE A 237 1.40 -11.65 6.37
N GLY A 238 0.10 -11.65 6.68
CA GLY A 238 -0.92 -12.01 5.69
C GLY A 238 -0.85 -11.15 4.44
N ALA A 239 -0.69 -9.83 4.58
CA ALA A 239 -0.56 -8.93 3.45
C ALA A 239 0.66 -9.25 2.55
N ASN A 240 1.79 -9.60 3.16
CA ASN A 240 2.98 -10.04 2.42
C ASN A 240 2.73 -11.34 1.65
N ILE A 241 2.06 -12.33 2.26
CA ILE A 241 1.67 -13.58 1.58
C ILE A 241 0.72 -13.30 0.42
N GLY A 242 -0.30 -12.47 0.63
CA GLY A 242 -1.30 -12.13 -0.40
C GLY A 242 -0.68 -11.48 -1.65
N THR A 243 0.42 -10.73 -1.47
CA THR A 243 1.16 -10.11 -2.58
C THR A 243 1.68 -11.14 -3.59
N CYS A 244 1.97 -12.36 -3.16
CA CYS A 244 2.50 -13.44 -3.99
C CYS A 244 1.51 -13.92 -5.06
N VAL A 245 0.21 -13.65 -4.91
CA VAL A 245 -0.82 -13.99 -5.89
C VAL A 245 -0.48 -13.40 -7.27
N THR A 246 0.01 -12.14 -7.31
CA THR A 246 0.44 -11.51 -8.56
C THR A 246 1.56 -12.28 -9.28
N ALA A 247 2.59 -12.70 -8.54
CA ALA A 247 3.75 -13.42 -9.08
C ALA A 247 3.36 -14.80 -9.59
N ILE A 248 2.49 -15.51 -8.85
CA ILE A 248 1.94 -16.81 -9.25
C ILE A 248 1.18 -16.65 -10.56
N LEU A 249 0.22 -15.71 -10.62
CA LEU A 249 -0.56 -15.44 -11.83
C LEU A 249 0.34 -15.07 -13.01
N ALA A 250 1.36 -14.24 -12.79
CA ALA A 250 2.32 -13.84 -13.82
C ALA A 250 3.19 -15.00 -14.33
N SER A 251 3.34 -16.07 -13.57
CA SER A 251 4.14 -17.24 -13.95
C SER A 251 3.36 -18.31 -14.74
N ILE A 252 2.02 -18.21 -14.81
CA ILE A 252 1.18 -19.18 -15.53
C ILE A 252 1.53 -19.18 -17.02
N GLY A 253 1.78 -20.37 -17.57
CA GLY A 253 2.16 -20.55 -18.98
C GLY A 253 3.60 -20.16 -19.33
N LYS A 254 4.44 -19.80 -18.35
CA LYS A 254 5.86 -19.48 -18.54
C LYS A 254 6.77 -20.69 -18.29
N PRO A 255 8.06 -20.65 -18.72
CA PRO A 255 9.01 -21.74 -18.51
C PRO A 255 9.23 -22.06 -17.02
N ARG A 256 9.74 -23.27 -16.73
CA ARG A 256 9.98 -23.76 -15.36
C ARG A 256 10.74 -22.77 -14.46
N ILE A 257 11.70 -22.03 -15.02
CA ILE A 257 12.51 -21.08 -14.26
C ILE A 257 11.67 -19.89 -13.77
N ALA A 258 10.68 -19.44 -14.55
CA ALA A 258 9.74 -18.39 -14.13
C ALA A 258 8.83 -18.86 -12.98
N VAL A 259 8.35 -20.11 -13.05
CA VAL A 259 7.58 -20.73 -11.96
C VAL A 259 8.44 -20.88 -10.71
N GLN A 260 9.70 -21.30 -10.83
CA GLN A 260 10.64 -21.38 -9.71
C GLN A 260 10.87 -20.02 -9.03
N ALA A 261 10.97 -18.94 -9.81
CA ALA A 261 11.09 -17.59 -9.26
C ALA A 261 9.84 -17.15 -8.49
N ALA A 262 8.64 -17.41 -9.03
CA ALA A 262 7.38 -17.12 -8.35
C ALA A 262 7.20 -17.96 -7.07
N MET A 263 7.59 -19.23 -7.10
CA MET A 263 7.59 -20.10 -5.91
C MET A 263 8.60 -19.64 -4.87
N ALA A 264 9.77 -19.15 -5.26
CA ALA A 264 10.72 -18.56 -4.32
C ALA A 264 10.13 -17.32 -3.61
N HIS A 265 9.38 -16.47 -4.34
CA HIS A 265 8.66 -15.33 -3.75
C HIS A 265 7.62 -15.78 -2.73
N LEU A 266 6.80 -16.79 -3.08
CA LEU A 266 5.79 -17.36 -2.19
C LEU A 266 6.43 -17.96 -0.94
N LEU A 267 7.41 -18.85 -1.11
CA LEU A 267 8.08 -19.53 0.00
C LEU A 267 8.73 -18.54 0.96
N PHE A 268 9.36 -17.48 0.44
CA PHE A 268 9.93 -16.46 1.30
C PHE A 268 8.86 -15.73 2.11
N ASN A 269 7.75 -15.29 1.51
CA ASN A 269 6.73 -14.55 2.27
C ASN A 269 5.94 -15.45 3.24
N VAL A 270 5.94 -16.77 3.03
CA VAL A 270 5.29 -17.73 3.93
C VAL A 270 6.19 -18.13 5.10
N PHE A 271 7.49 -18.29 4.88
CA PHE A 271 8.43 -18.84 5.87
C PHE A 271 9.46 -17.84 6.42
N GLY A 272 9.68 -16.72 5.75
CA GLY A 272 10.66 -15.67 6.11
C GLY A 272 9.98 -14.44 6.71
#